data_AF-A0A7X6S7A7-F1
#
_entry.id   AF-A0A7X6S7A7-F1
#
_cell.length_a   1.000
_cell.length_b   1.000
_cell.length_c   1.000
_cell.angle_alpha   90.00
_cell.angle_beta   90.00
_cell.angle_gamma   90.00
#
_symmetry.space_group_name_H-M   'P 1'
#
loop_
_entity.id
_entity.type
_entity.pdbx_description
1 polymer ?
#
loop_
_entity_poly.entity_id
_entity_poly.type
_entity_poly.pdbx_seq_one_letter_code
_entity_poly.pdbx_strand_id
1 'polypeptide(L)'
;MNMTKKMVLAAVVLPLTLGTASVFAYGGGKGQHKGSDDECGRGADRGIMQQLDLTADQQAKLKEMRGANRDQMKNEFKGQKQAQMQAHHAKVQALVLADNFDEAAANELAKEMVDQQVSHRVKMLEKRHDMLSVLTPEQKVKFQELQQERMQKCMANGQKKMKKNG
;
A
#
# COMPACT_ATOMS: atom_id res chain seq x y z
N MET A 1 54.94 -49.09 29.87
CA MET A 1 53.79 -49.65 29.13
C MET A 1 52.54 -48.90 29.53
N ASN A 2 51.59 -48.45 28.71
CA ASN A 2 51.40 -48.27 27.26
C ASN A 2 50.22 -47.25 27.20
N MET A 3 50.31 -46.14 26.46
CA MET A 3 49.55 -45.88 25.21
C MET A 3 48.06 -46.30 25.33
N THR A 4 47.00 -45.49 25.11
CA THR A 4 46.76 -44.57 23.99
C THR A 4 45.40 -43.86 24.16
N LYS A 5 45.27 -42.73 23.47
CA LYS A 5 44.11 -41.83 23.20
C LYS A 5 42.81 -42.50 22.69
N LYS A 6 41.68 -41.80 22.85
CA LYS A 6 40.57 -41.55 21.86
C LYS A 6 39.45 -40.71 22.55
N MET A 7 39.39 -39.38 22.40
CA MET A 7 38.73 -38.60 21.33
C MET A 7 37.22 -38.90 21.15
N VAL A 8 36.41 -38.06 21.83
CA VAL A 8 35.17 -37.34 21.43
C VAL A 8 34.39 -37.83 20.20
N LEU A 9 33.08 -38.07 20.39
CA LEU A 9 32.03 -37.51 19.52
C LEU A 9 30.66 -37.55 20.24
N ALA A 10 30.32 -36.45 20.90
CA ALA A 10 28.97 -36.19 21.42
C ALA A 10 28.08 -35.75 20.24
N ALA A 11 27.04 -36.53 19.94
CA ALA A 11 26.04 -36.18 18.95
C ALA A 11 25.07 -35.14 19.52
N VAL A 12 25.34 -33.86 19.29
CA VAL A 12 24.35 -32.79 19.49
C VAL A 12 23.62 -32.58 18.18
N VAL A 13 22.45 -33.21 18.05
CA VAL A 13 21.52 -32.95 16.95
C VAL A 13 20.79 -31.64 17.27
N LEU A 14 21.15 -30.56 16.58
CA LEU A 14 20.33 -29.35 16.49
C LEU A 14 20.41 -28.79 15.07
N PRO A 15 19.35 -28.93 14.27
CA PRO A 15 19.09 -27.99 13.20
C PRO A 15 17.82 -27.17 13.49
N LEU A 16 18.09 -25.92 13.89
CA LEU A 16 17.52 -24.70 13.33
C LEU A 16 15.99 -24.52 13.37
N THR A 17 15.54 -23.84 14.41
CA THR A 17 14.43 -22.89 14.27
C THR A 17 14.93 -21.67 13.49
N LEU A 18 14.13 -21.16 12.54
CA LEU A 18 13.65 -19.77 12.50
C LEU A 18 12.84 -19.56 11.21
N GLY A 19 11.63 -19.06 11.41
CA GLY A 19 10.55 -19.11 10.44
C GLY A 19 10.60 -18.04 9.36
N THR A 20 9.99 -18.38 8.24
CA THR A 20 9.39 -17.41 7.32
C THR A 20 7.95 -17.81 7.13
N ALA A 21 7.10 -17.43 8.09
CA ALA A 21 5.68 -17.32 7.81
C ALA A 21 5.51 -16.10 6.89
N SER A 22 5.59 -16.33 5.58
CA SER A 22 5.16 -15.35 4.58
C SER A 22 3.63 -15.27 4.61
N VAL A 23 3.07 -14.64 5.65
CA VAL A 23 1.68 -14.19 5.63
C VAL A 23 1.63 -12.92 4.78
N PHE A 24 1.70 -13.09 3.46
CA PHE A 24 1.08 -12.14 2.57
C PHE A 24 -0.43 -12.34 2.70
N ALA A 25 -1.03 -11.64 3.66
CA ALA A 25 -2.47 -11.47 3.72
C ALA A 25 -2.89 -10.58 2.53
N TYR A 26 -2.98 -11.18 1.34
CA TYR A 26 -3.71 -10.63 0.21
C TYR A 26 -5.19 -10.90 0.47
N GLY A 27 -5.79 -10.05 1.30
CA GLY A 27 -7.21 -10.09 1.61
C GLY A 27 -7.76 -8.68 1.52
N GLY A 28 -8.43 -8.39 0.40
CA GLY A 28 -9.23 -7.18 0.23
C GLY A 28 -10.33 -7.14 1.26
N GLY A 29 -10.03 -6.61 2.45
CA GLY A 29 -11.02 -6.35 3.48
C GLY A 29 -11.95 -5.25 3.00
N LYS A 30 -13.23 -5.60 2.82
CA LYS A 30 -14.34 -4.64 2.80
C LYS A 30 -14.40 -3.93 4.16
N GLY A 31 -13.55 -2.93 4.34
CA GLY A 31 -13.63 -1.97 5.43
C GLY A 31 -14.67 -0.91 5.07
N GLN A 32 -15.69 -0.79 5.91
CA GLN A 32 -16.74 0.22 5.82
C GLN A 32 -16.14 1.61 5.55
N HIS A 33 -16.67 2.29 4.53
CA HIS A 33 -16.33 3.66 4.16
C HIS A 33 -16.48 4.61 5.36
N LYS A 34 -15.37 4.94 6.04
CA LYS A 34 -15.29 6.09 6.95
C LYS A 34 -14.39 7.17 6.35
N GLY A 35 -14.94 7.86 5.34
CA GLY A 35 -14.49 9.19 4.95
C GLY A 35 -13.04 9.31 4.43
N SER A 36 -12.73 10.49 3.92
CA SER A 36 -11.40 10.89 3.46
C SER A 36 -10.37 11.07 4.59
N ASP A 37 -10.74 10.76 5.84
CA ASP A 37 -10.03 11.10 7.07
C ASP A 37 -9.62 9.85 7.88
N ASP A 38 -9.50 8.70 7.23
CA ASP A 38 -8.85 7.54 7.84
C ASP A 38 -7.41 7.93 8.21
N GLU A 39 -7.09 7.93 9.51
CA GLU A 39 -5.74 8.15 10.05
C GLU A 39 -4.69 7.25 9.40
N CYS A 40 -5.13 6.14 8.81
CA CYS A 40 -4.34 5.10 8.15
C CYS A 40 -4.43 5.10 6.62
N GLY A 41 -5.25 5.97 6.02
CA GLY A 41 -5.68 5.86 4.62
C GLY A 41 -4.98 6.83 3.66
N ARG A 42 -5.46 6.87 2.41
CA ARG A 42 -4.98 7.78 1.35
C ARG A 42 -5.05 9.27 1.69
N GLY A 43 -5.78 9.66 2.75
CA GLY A 43 -5.87 11.02 3.26
C GLY A 43 -4.82 11.39 4.33
N ALA A 44 -4.01 10.43 4.79
CA ALA A 44 -3.06 10.64 5.87
C ALA A 44 -2.06 11.77 5.58
N ASP A 45 -1.52 11.83 4.36
CA ASP A 45 -0.55 12.86 3.97
C ASP A 45 -1.17 14.27 3.94
N ARG A 46 -2.47 14.37 3.64
CA ARG A 46 -3.19 15.66 3.64
C ARG A 46 -3.27 16.24 5.06
N GLY A 47 -3.62 15.41 6.02
CA GLY A 47 -3.70 15.83 7.43
C GLY A 47 -2.33 16.15 8.03
N ILE A 48 -1.25 15.50 7.55
CA ILE A 48 0.13 15.83 7.96
C ILE A 48 0.54 17.17 7.36
N MET A 49 0.26 17.43 6.08
CA MET A 49 0.58 18.72 5.46
C MET A 49 -0.10 19.91 6.16
N GLN A 50 -1.28 19.73 6.75
CA GLN A 50 -1.97 20.78 7.51
C GLN A 50 -1.32 21.09 8.86
N GLN A 51 -0.45 20.21 9.36
CA GLN A 51 0.30 20.37 10.62
C GLN A 51 1.70 20.95 10.38
N LEU A 52 2.09 21.15 9.12
CA LEU A 52 3.32 21.83 8.77
C LEU A 52 3.09 23.34 8.77
N ASP A 53 4.12 24.07 9.17
CA ASP A 53 4.14 25.53 9.14
C ASP A 53 4.41 26.00 7.70
N LEU A 54 3.39 25.89 6.84
CA LEU A 54 3.46 26.24 5.42
C LEU A 54 3.29 27.74 5.21
N THR A 55 4.13 28.33 4.35
CA THR A 55 3.96 29.73 3.92
C THR A 55 2.70 29.90 3.06
N ALA A 56 2.20 31.13 2.93
CA ALA A 56 1.04 31.43 2.10
C ALA A 56 1.23 30.96 0.64
N ASP A 57 2.43 31.16 0.08
CA ASP A 57 2.77 30.74 -1.27
C ASP A 57 2.77 29.22 -1.43
N GLN A 58 3.32 28.50 -0.44
CA GLN A 58 3.30 27.03 -0.43
C GLN A 58 1.86 26.50 -0.37
N GLN A 59 1.01 27.10 0.46
CA GLN A 59 -0.40 26.74 0.57
C GLN A 59 -1.16 26.99 -0.75
N ALA A 60 -0.93 28.13 -1.40
CA ALA A 60 -1.53 28.47 -2.68
C ALA A 60 -1.14 27.44 -3.76
N LYS A 61 0.16 27.14 -3.89
CA LYS A 61 0.69 26.16 -4.85
C LYS A 61 0.12 24.75 -4.62
N LEU A 62 0.06 24.30 -3.36
CA LEU A 62 -0.53 23.01 -3.02
C LEU A 62 -2.04 22.95 -3.32
N LYS A 63 -2.76 24.06 -3.13
CA LYS A 63 -4.19 24.14 -3.46
C LYS A 63 -4.42 24.05 -4.97
N GLU A 64 -3.60 24.75 -5.76
CA GLU A 64 -3.62 24.68 -7.22
C GLU A 64 -3.36 23.26 -7.72
N MET A 65 -2.26 22.64 -7.26
CA MET A 65 -1.92 21.26 -7.61
C MET A 65 -3.05 20.27 -7.29
N ARG A 66 -3.73 20.44 -6.15
CA ARG A 66 -4.87 19.61 -5.76
C ARG A 66 -6.09 19.86 -6.66
N GLY A 67 -6.33 21.11 -7.05
CA GLY A 67 -7.37 21.48 -8.00
C GLY A 67 -7.16 20.80 -9.36
N ALA A 68 -5.98 21.00 -9.95
CA ALA A 68 -5.60 20.38 -11.22
C ALA A 68 -5.71 18.85 -11.18
N ASN A 69 -5.19 18.22 -10.11
CA ASN A 69 -5.31 16.78 -9.91
C ASN A 69 -6.76 16.29 -9.80
N ARG A 70 -7.62 17.06 -9.15
CA ARG A 70 -9.05 16.73 -9.00
C ARG A 70 -9.76 16.81 -10.35
N ASP A 71 -9.47 17.81 -11.15
CA ASP A 71 -10.13 18.00 -12.44
C ASP A 71 -9.64 16.98 -13.48
N GLN A 72 -8.34 16.65 -13.47
CA GLN A 72 -7.81 15.52 -14.23
C GLN A 72 -8.55 14.22 -13.87
N MET A 73 -8.70 13.93 -12.57
CA MET A 73 -9.36 12.71 -12.12
C MET A 73 -10.85 12.66 -12.51
N LYS A 74 -11.56 13.80 -12.44
CA LYS A 74 -12.95 13.88 -12.92
C LYS A 74 -13.06 13.55 -14.41
N ASN A 75 -12.13 14.08 -15.23
CA ASN A 75 -12.13 13.84 -16.66
C ASN A 75 -11.83 12.38 -16.99
N GLU A 76 -10.88 11.76 -16.29
CA GLU A 76 -10.58 10.32 -16.40
C GLU A 76 -11.79 9.44 -16.00
N PHE A 77 -12.54 9.84 -14.96
CA PHE A 77 -13.69 9.08 -14.47
C PHE A 77 -14.93 9.17 -15.36
N LYS A 78 -15.17 10.29 -16.05
CA LYS A 78 -16.42 10.58 -16.77
C LYS A 78 -16.70 9.70 -17.99
N GLY A 79 -15.81 8.81 -18.42
CA GLY A 79 -16.13 7.88 -19.50
C GLY A 79 -15.23 6.66 -19.61
N GLN A 80 -13.91 6.85 -19.54
CA GLN A 80 -12.98 5.75 -19.83
C GLN A 80 -12.90 4.72 -18.71
N LYS A 81 -12.86 5.18 -17.45
CA LYS A 81 -12.69 4.29 -16.31
C LYS A 81 -13.89 3.39 -16.05
N GLN A 82 -15.11 3.88 -16.26
CA GLN A 82 -16.32 3.09 -16.03
C GLN A 82 -16.43 1.95 -17.06
N ALA A 83 -16.19 2.26 -18.34
CA ALA A 83 -16.20 1.25 -19.41
C ALA A 83 -15.10 0.20 -19.20
N GLN A 84 -13.88 0.62 -18.85
CA GLN A 84 -12.78 -0.30 -18.53
C GLN A 84 -13.12 -1.24 -17.36
N MET A 85 -13.72 -0.71 -16.29
CA MET A 85 -14.13 -1.51 -15.13
C MET A 85 -15.21 -2.53 -15.49
N GLN A 86 -16.19 -2.13 -16.30
CA GLN A 86 -17.25 -3.04 -16.77
C GLN A 86 -16.69 -4.15 -17.65
N ALA A 87 -15.83 -3.81 -18.62
CA ALA A 87 -15.17 -4.78 -19.49
C ALA A 87 -14.31 -5.76 -18.69
N HIS A 88 -13.52 -5.26 -17.74
CA HIS A 88 -12.74 -6.10 -16.84
C HIS A 88 -13.63 -7.06 -16.03
N HIS A 89 -14.73 -6.55 -15.47
CA HIS A 89 -15.65 -7.38 -14.69
C HIS A 89 -16.29 -8.49 -15.54
N ALA A 90 -16.65 -8.18 -16.80
CA ALA A 90 -17.17 -9.16 -17.74
C ALA A 90 -16.13 -10.24 -18.07
N LYS A 91 -14.86 -9.87 -18.32
CA LYS A 91 -13.77 -10.85 -18.54
C LYS A 91 -13.60 -11.81 -17.36
N VAL A 92 -13.60 -11.26 -16.13
CA VAL A 92 -13.52 -12.10 -14.91
C VAL A 92 -14.71 -13.04 -14.81
N GLN A 93 -15.93 -12.54 -15.01
CA GLN A 93 -17.14 -13.39 -14.93
C GLN A 93 -17.12 -14.50 -15.98
N ALA A 94 -16.78 -14.19 -17.23
CA ALA A 94 -16.71 -15.17 -18.30
C ALA A 94 -15.72 -16.30 -17.97
N LEU A 95 -14.58 -15.95 -17.37
CA LEU A 95 -13.55 -16.91 -17.01
C LEU A 95 -13.95 -17.81 -15.83
N VAL A 96 -14.59 -17.24 -14.81
CA VAL A 96 -14.99 -17.99 -13.60
C VAL A 96 -16.25 -18.83 -13.81
N LEU A 97 -17.13 -18.44 -14.74
CA LEU A 97 -18.36 -19.16 -15.06
C LEU A 97 -18.22 -20.13 -16.24
N ALA A 98 -17.05 -20.20 -16.88
CA ALA A 98 -16.80 -21.15 -17.96
C ALA A 98 -16.84 -22.60 -17.45
N ASP A 99 -17.29 -23.53 -18.30
CA ASP A 99 -17.36 -24.96 -17.98
C ASP A 99 -15.98 -25.54 -17.61
N ASN A 100 -14.92 -25.01 -18.22
CA ASN A 100 -13.52 -25.33 -17.93
C ASN A 100 -12.74 -24.05 -17.65
N PHE A 101 -11.82 -24.10 -16.67
CA PHE A 101 -10.98 -22.98 -16.32
C PHE A 101 -9.84 -22.81 -17.33
N ASP A 102 -9.77 -21.65 -18.00
CA ASP A 102 -8.66 -21.28 -18.87
C ASP A 102 -7.57 -20.55 -18.06
N GLU A 103 -6.56 -21.32 -17.64
CA GLU A 103 -5.42 -20.79 -16.88
C GLU A 103 -4.59 -19.77 -17.67
N ALA A 104 -4.49 -19.91 -18.99
CA ALA A 104 -3.72 -18.99 -19.81
C ALA A 104 -4.42 -17.62 -19.87
N ALA A 105 -5.73 -17.61 -20.12
CA ALA A 105 -6.54 -16.40 -20.09
C ALA A 105 -6.56 -15.74 -18.70
N ALA A 106 -6.55 -16.54 -17.62
CA ALA A 106 -6.54 -16.04 -16.26
C ALA A 106 -5.22 -15.31 -15.96
N ASN A 107 -4.10 -15.91 -16.37
CA ASN A 107 -2.77 -15.31 -16.23
C ASN A 107 -2.63 -14.02 -17.04
N GLU A 108 -3.18 -13.97 -18.25
CA GLU A 108 -3.17 -12.74 -19.06
C GLU A 108 -3.99 -11.63 -18.41
N LEU A 109 -5.21 -11.94 -17.96
CA LEU A 109 -6.06 -10.99 -17.26
C LEU A 109 -5.39 -10.46 -15.97
N ALA A 110 -4.74 -11.34 -15.20
CA ALA A 110 -4.01 -10.95 -14.02
C ALA A 110 -2.83 -10.01 -14.34
N LYS A 111 -2.10 -10.24 -15.44
CA LYS A 111 -1.03 -9.33 -15.90
C LYS A 111 -1.58 -7.95 -16.27
N GLU A 112 -2.69 -7.90 -17.02
CA GLU A 112 -3.35 -6.63 -17.36
C GLU A 112 -3.72 -5.83 -16.09
N MET A 113 -4.26 -6.51 -15.07
CA MET A 113 -4.57 -5.88 -13.77
C MET A 113 -3.33 -5.33 -13.07
N VAL A 114 -2.25 -6.11 -13.06
CA VAL A 114 -0.98 -5.71 -12.42
C VAL A 114 -0.41 -4.50 -13.13
N ASP A 115 -0.39 -4.46 -14.46
CA ASP A 115 0.16 -3.35 -15.23
C ASP A 115 -0.62 -2.06 -14.99
N GLN A 116 -1.95 -2.13 -14.99
CA GLN A 116 -2.80 -0.99 -14.63
C GLN A 116 -2.55 -0.52 -13.19
N GLN A 117 -2.41 -1.46 -12.26
CA GLN A 117 -2.14 -1.18 -10.85
C GLN A 117 -0.77 -0.50 -10.66
N VAL A 118 0.26 -0.94 -11.39
CA VAL A 118 1.61 -0.37 -11.40
C VAL A 118 1.56 1.06 -11.95
N SER A 119 0.98 1.25 -13.14
CA SER A 119 0.84 2.58 -13.76
C SER A 119 0.15 3.57 -12.82
N HIS A 120 -0.95 3.16 -12.20
CA HIS A 120 -1.65 3.99 -11.23
C HIS A 120 -0.78 4.28 -9.99
N ARG A 121 -0.03 3.30 -9.47
CA ARG A 121 0.84 3.51 -8.29
C ARG A 121 1.95 4.50 -8.60
N VAL A 122 2.60 4.40 -9.76
CA VAL A 122 3.64 5.33 -10.19
C VAL A 122 3.08 6.75 -10.29
N LYS A 123 1.93 6.94 -10.95
CA LYS A 123 1.26 8.25 -11.02
C LYS A 123 0.94 8.85 -9.65
N MET A 124 0.55 8.02 -8.67
CA MET A 124 0.31 8.50 -7.31
C MET A 124 1.61 8.90 -6.59
N LEU A 125 2.70 8.15 -6.81
CA LEU A 125 4.02 8.49 -6.25
C LEU A 125 4.54 9.80 -6.83
N GLU A 126 4.40 10.00 -8.14
CA GLU A 126 4.75 11.25 -8.83
C GLU A 126 3.98 12.44 -8.25
N LYS A 127 2.65 12.35 -8.14
CA LYS A 127 1.83 13.42 -7.52
C LYS A 127 2.25 13.70 -6.08
N ARG A 128 2.60 12.67 -5.31
CA ARG A 128 3.08 12.84 -3.93
C ARG A 128 4.44 13.52 -3.90
N HIS A 129 5.36 13.13 -4.79
CA HIS A 129 6.65 13.78 -4.96
C HIS A 129 6.48 15.27 -5.27
N ASP A 130 5.63 15.62 -6.24
CA ASP A 130 5.40 17.01 -6.64
C ASP A 130 4.86 17.87 -5.49
N MET A 131 3.92 17.33 -4.71
CA MET A 131 3.42 18.02 -3.52
C MET A 131 4.53 18.22 -2.46
N LEU A 132 5.36 17.20 -2.20
CA LEU A 132 6.46 17.30 -1.23
C LEU A 132 7.60 18.18 -1.72
N SER A 133 7.75 18.40 -3.03
CA SER A 133 8.78 19.27 -3.62
C SER A 133 8.62 20.74 -3.21
N VAL A 134 7.41 21.14 -2.81
CA VAL A 134 7.09 22.51 -2.35
C VAL A 134 7.64 22.79 -0.95
N LEU A 135 7.94 21.74 -0.17
CA LEU A 135 8.40 21.85 1.21
C LEU A 135 9.90 22.17 1.28
N THR A 136 10.28 22.94 2.29
CA THR A 136 11.69 23.14 2.68
C THR A 136 12.29 21.84 3.23
N PRO A 137 13.64 21.72 3.29
CA PRO A 137 14.28 20.55 3.88
C PRO A 137 13.81 20.26 5.32
N GLU A 138 13.69 21.30 6.15
CA GLU A 138 13.22 21.22 7.54
C GLU A 138 11.77 20.73 7.61
N GLN A 139 10.89 21.27 6.75
CA GLN A 139 9.49 20.82 6.66
C GLN A 139 9.38 19.36 6.21
N LYS A 140 10.29 18.87 5.35
CA LYS A 140 10.33 17.46 4.93
C LYS A 140 10.70 16.54 6.09
N VAL A 141 11.63 16.94 6.95
CA VAL A 141 11.97 16.19 8.17
C VAL A 141 10.76 16.10 9.10
N LYS A 142 10.13 17.24 9.41
CA LYS A 142 8.91 17.29 10.23
C LYS A 142 7.76 16.46 9.62
N PHE A 143 7.63 16.46 8.29
CA PHE A 143 6.65 15.63 7.60
C PHE A 143 6.90 14.13 7.82
N GLN A 144 8.16 13.68 7.76
CA GLN A 144 8.53 12.28 7.98
C GLN A 144 8.26 11.84 9.42
N GLU A 145 8.56 12.68 10.40
CA GLU A 145 8.28 12.42 11.82
C GLU A 145 6.78 12.24 12.07
N LEU A 146 5.98 13.21 11.62
CA LEU A 146 4.51 13.15 11.74
C LEU A 146 3.92 11.94 11.00
N GLN A 147 4.53 11.54 9.88
CA GLN A 147 4.14 10.34 9.14
C GLN A 147 4.42 9.06 9.96
N GLN A 148 5.60 8.95 10.56
CA GLN A 148 5.95 7.79 11.39
C GLN A 148 5.05 7.71 12.62
N GLU A 149 4.81 8.82 13.31
CA GLU A 149 3.90 8.86 14.45
C GLU A 149 2.49 8.41 14.09
N ARG A 150 1.96 8.91 12.97
CA ARG A 150 0.63 8.53 12.49
C ARG A 150 0.58 7.05 12.12
N MET A 151 1.64 6.51 11.50
CA MET A 151 1.74 5.10 11.18
C MET A 151 1.78 4.21 12.44
N GLN A 152 2.52 4.61 13.48
CA GLN A 152 2.53 3.89 14.76
C GLN A 152 1.16 3.93 15.45
N LYS A 153 0.51 5.09 15.50
CA LYS A 153 -0.87 5.24 16.02
C LYS A 153 -1.85 4.34 15.27
N CYS A 154 -1.73 4.31 13.95
CA CYS A 154 -2.53 3.43 13.10
C CYS A 154 -2.34 1.95 13.46
N MET A 155 -1.09 1.47 13.56
CA MET A 155 -0.79 0.08 13.93
C MET A 155 -1.34 -0.26 15.31
N ALA A 156 -1.14 0.61 16.31
CA ALA A 156 -1.64 0.41 17.66
C ALA A 156 -3.17 0.33 17.71
N ASN A 157 -3.85 1.20 16.95
CA ASN A 157 -5.32 1.19 16.85
C ASN A 157 -5.84 -0.06 16.14
N GLY A 158 -5.12 -0.55 15.11
CA GLY A 158 -5.42 -1.82 14.45
C GLY A 158 -5.33 -3.02 15.40
N GLN A 159 -4.24 -3.11 16.17
CA GLN A 159 -4.06 -4.17 17.18
C GLN A 159 -5.14 -4.15 18.26
N LYS A 160 -5.53 -2.96 18.74
CA LYS A 160 -6.63 -2.82 19.72
C LYS A 160 -7.97 -3.31 19.18
N LYS A 161 -8.29 -3.00 17.91
CA LYS A 161 -9.52 -3.47 17.26
C LYS A 161 -9.53 -4.99 17.10
N MET A 162 -8.41 -5.60 16.71
CA MET A 162 -8.27 -7.06 16.60
C MET A 162 -8.51 -7.74 17.95
N LYS A 163 -7.98 -7.21 19.06
CA LYS A 163 -8.18 -7.74 20.42
C LYS A 163 -9.59 -7.54 20.97
N LYS A 164 -10.37 -6.59 20.44
CA LYS A 164 -11.74 -6.31 20.90
C LYS A 164 -12.79 -7.13 20.15
N ASN A 165 -12.46 -7.59 18.94
CA ASN A 165 -13.38 -8.28 18.03
C ASN A 165 -13.03 -9.76 17.82
N GLY A 166 -12.01 -10.28 18.52
CA GLY A 166 -11.65 -11.70 18.55
C GLY A 166 -11.73 -12.23 19.97
#